data_AF-A0A9X7XPL7-F1
#
_entry.id   AF-A0A9X7XPL7-F1
#
_cell.length_a   1.000
_cell.length_b   1.000
_cell.length_c   1.000
_cell.angle_alpha   90.00
_cell.angle_beta   90.00
_cell.angle_gamma   90.00
#
_symmetry.space_group_name_H-M   'P 1'
#
loop_
_entity.id
_entity.type
_entity.pdbx_description
1 polymer ?
#
loop_
_entity_poly.entity_id
_entity_poly.type
_entity_poly.pdbx_seq_one_letter_code
_entity_poly.pdbx_strand_id
1 'polypeptide(L)'
;MKFVKKAKMATLTTLSILALVMPVDGALAKGGKDHKEETTTSKSIVKPMMSEIYQWSADFEVRSYFQIKKTLVLDYRERGLKVEANATTTGLWDSYEVHVEEFDEDTGDWFVVDTVDLSDGRDTAYFADLEQATKYRISIEGSVEGTVWVYKLVD
;
A
#
# COMPACT_ATOMS: atom_id res chain seq x y z
N MET A 1 -1.20 -14.06 -48.95
CA MET A 1 -0.12 -13.07 -48.91
C MET A 1 -0.39 -12.18 -47.69
N LYS A 2 0.18 -12.39 -46.50
CA LYS A 2 1.55 -12.09 -46.02
C LYS A 2 2.05 -10.70 -46.42
N PHE A 3 1.95 -9.73 -45.51
CA PHE A 3 2.98 -8.75 -45.11
C PHE A 3 2.49 -8.11 -43.77
N VAL A 4 3.23 -7.76 -42.71
CA VAL A 4 4.61 -7.92 -42.22
C VAL A 4 4.56 -7.67 -40.69
N LYS A 5 5.46 -8.31 -39.95
CA LYS A 5 5.69 -8.19 -38.50
C LYS A 5 6.34 -6.85 -38.09
N LYS A 6 6.00 -6.43 -36.87
CA LYS A 6 6.82 -5.78 -35.81
C LYS A 6 7.44 -4.39 -36.08
N ALA A 7 7.17 -3.48 -35.15
CA ALA A 7 8.23 -2.86 -34.33
C ALA A 7 7.67 -2.44 -32.95
N LYS A 8 8.22 -3.03 -31.88
CA LYS A 8 8.14 -2.50 -30.51
C LYS A 8 9.16 -1.36 -30.42
N MET A 9 8.73 -0.19 -29.95
CA MET A 9 9.61 0.88 -29.48
C MET A 9 8.85 1.67 -28.40
N ALA A 10 9.01 1.27 -27.15
CA ALA A 10 8.80 2.18 -26.02
C ALA A 10 10.18 2.33 -25.39
N THR A 11 10.76 3.51 -25.60
CA THR A 11 12.06 3.95 -25.14
C THR A 11 12.14 3.91 -23.62
N LEU A 12 13.06 3.09 -23.11
CA LEU A 12 13.58 3.15 -21.74
C LEU A 12 14.08 4.57 -21.45
N THR A 13 13.61 5.19 -20.36
CA THR A 13 14.30 6.30 -19.72
C THR A 13 14.75 5.84 -18.34
N THR A 14 15.91 5.17 -18.31
CA THR A 14 16.63 4.85 -17.07
C THR A 14 17.44 6.07 -16.65
N LEU A 15 17.06 6.73 -15.56
CA LEU A 15 17.95 7.65 -14.85
C LEU A 15 18.84 6.85 -13.91
N SER A 16 20.02 6.48 -14.40
CA SER A 16 21.09 5.92 -13.59
C SER A 16 21.97 7.06 -13.07
N ILE A 17 21.87 7.39 -11.78
CA ILE A 17 22.88 8.23 -11.13
C ILE A 17 24.00 7.31 -10.64
N LEU A 18 25.10 7.29 -11.38
CA LEU A 18 26.35 6.66 -10.99
C LEU A 18 27.13 7.64 -10.11
N ALA A 19 27.10 7.45 -8.79
CA ALA A 19 28.06 8.08 -7.89
C ALA A 19 29.12 7.04 -7.50
N LEU A 20 30.19 7.00 -8.27
CA LEU A 20 31.41 6.28 -7.92
C LEU A 20 32.22 7.19 -6.97
N VAL A 21 32.19 6.93 -5.66
CA VAL A 21 33.18 7.49 -4.74
C VAL A 21 33.90 6.33 -4.07
N MET A 22 35.11 6.06 -4.56
CA MET A 22 36.05 5.16 -3.90
C MET A 22 36.65 5.85 -2.67
N PRO A 23 36.80 5.18 -1.52
CA PRO A 23 37.65 5.67 -0.43
C PRO A 23 39.12 5.40 -0.79
N VAL A 24 39.91 6.46 -0.92
CA VAL A 24 41.37 6.34 -0.80
C VAL A 24 41.70 6.66 0.66
N ASP A 25 41.71 5.62 1.50
CA ASP A 25 42.42 5.68 2.78
C ASP A 25 43.91 5.84 2.49
N GLY A 26 44.51 6.93 2.99
CA GLY A 26 45.92 7.19 2.72
C GLY A 26 46.48 8.51 3.22
N ALA A 27 46.37 8.74 4.53
CA ALA A 27 47.32 9.51 5.35
C ALA A 27 47.30 11.06 5.30
N LEU A 28 46.70 11.60 6.37
CA LEU A 28 47.34 12.46 7.38
C LEU A 28 47.95 13.81 6.94
N ALA A 29 47.21 14.88 7.22
CA ALA A 29 47.80 16.06 7.86
C ALA A 29 46.76 16.77 8.75
N LYS A 30 47.07 16.78 10.05
CA LYS A 30 46.41 17.50 11.14
C LYS A 30 46.05 18.94 10.79
N GLY A 31 44.83 19.36 11.13
CA GLY A 31 44.47 20.76 11.23
C GLY A 31 43.06 20.88 11.78
N GLY A 32 42.93 21.26 13.05
CA GLY A 32 41.67 21.28 13.76
C GLY A 32 40.63 22.21 13.15
N LYS A 33 39.37 21.96 13.52
CA LYS A 33 38.26 22.93 13.60
C LYS A 33 37.04 22.20 14.15
N ASP A 34 36.61 22.68 15.32
CA ASP A 34 35.22 22.88 15.71
C ASP A 34 34.22 21.91 15.07
N HIS A 35 33.89 20.84 15.80
CA HIS A 35 32.69 20.05 15.54
C HIS A 35 31.47 20.93 15.76
N LYS A 36 31.04 21.61 14.70
CA LYS A 36 29.68 22.11 14.57
C LYS A 36 28.85 20.91 14.14
N GLU A 37 28.24 20.28 15.13
CA GLU A 37 27.27 19.20 14.97
C GLU A 37 26.07 19.78 14.20
N GLU A 38 26.09 19.70 12.88
CA GLU A 38 24.89 19.90 12.07
C GLU A 38 23.99 18.70 12.31
N THR A 39 23.11 18.88 13.28
CA THR A 39 21.92 18.06 13.49
C THR A 39 21.14 18.03 12.19
N THR A 40 21.32 16.98 11.40
CA THR A 40 20.41 16.65 10.30
C THR A 40 19.10 16.25 10.97
N THR A 41 18.27 17.26 11.25
CA THR A 41 16.88 17.08 11.63
C THR A 41 16.22 16.34 10.48
N SER A 42 16.15 15.01 10.60
CA SER A 42 15.29 14.18 9.78
C SER A 42 13.91 14.82 9.88
N LYS A 43 13.44 15.37 8.76
CA LYS A 43 12.10 15.93 8.64
C LYS A 43 11.15 14.75 8.84
N SER A 44 10.79 14.50 10.10
CA SER A 44 9.74 13.56 10.47
C SER A 44 8.52 13.99 9.66
N ILE A 45 8.13 13.14 8.72
CA ILE A 45 6.81 13.24 8.11
C ILE A 45 5.88 12.92 9.26
N VAL A 46 5.36 13.97 9.91
CA VAL A 46 4.31 13.84 10.91
C VAL A 46 3.12 13.25 10.17
N LYS A 47 2.98 11.93 10.20
CA LYS A 47 1.70 11.30 9.88
C LYS A 47 0.73 11.87 10.90
N PRO A 48 -0.36 12.54 10.49
CA PRO A 48 -1.39 12.93 11.44
C PRO A 48 -1.76 11.67 12.24
N MET A 49 -1.82 11.79 13.57
CA MET A 49 -2.18 10.69 14.45
C MET A 49 -3.69 10.43 14.30
N MET A 50 -4.09 9.89 13.15
CA MET A 50 -5.46 9.40 12.99
C MET A 50 -5.70 8.28 14.00
N SER A 51 -6.82 8.38 14.69
CA SER A 51 -7.26 7.34 15.61
C SER A 51 -7.89 6.20 14.82
N GLU A 52 -7.60 4.96 15.23
CA GLU A 52 -8.10 3.75 14.59
C GLU A 52 -9.34 3.25 15.36
N ILE A 53 -10.50 3.20 14.70
CA ILE A 53 -11.73 2.66 15.27
C ILE A 53 -12.02 1.31 14.62
N TYR A 54 -11.84 0.23 15.39
CA TYR A 54 -12.17 -1.12 14.95
C TYR A 54 -13.62 -1.24 14.49
N GLN A 55 -13.84 -1.92 13.36
CA GLN A 55 -15.16 -2.17 12.81
C GLN A 55 -15.53 -3.64 12.90
N TRP A 56 -14.72 -4.48 12.27
CA TRP A 56 -15.00 -5.91 12.19
C TRP A 56 -13.75 -6.70 11.81
N SER A 57 -13.82 -8.00 12.06
CA SER A 57 -12.93 -9.00 11.49
C SER A 57 -13.72 -10.06 10.70
N ALA A 58 -13.01 -10.78 9.85
CA ALA A 58 -13.53 -11.91 9.10
C ALA A 58 -12.40 -12.88 8.75
N ASP A 59 -12.68 -14.17 8.83
CA ASP A 59 -11.83 -15.20 8.26
C ASP A 59 -12.11 -15.34 6.76
N PHE A 60 -11.10 -15.69 5.99
CA PHE A 60 -11.20 -15.87 4.54
C PHE A 60 -10.33 -17.03 4.06
N GLU A 61 -10.79 -17.69 2.99
CA GLU A 61 -10.03 -18.63 2.18
C GLU A 61 -10.29 -18.25 0.72
N VAL A 62 -9.27 -17.75 0.04
CA VAL A 62 -9.36 -17.21 -1.32
C VAL A 62 -8.46 -18.02 -2.22
N ARG A 63 -9.02 -18.45 -3.36
CA ARG A 63 -8.25 -19.12 -4.42
C ARG A 63 -7.86 -18.19 -5.56
N SER A 64 -8.72 -17.21 -5.84
CA SER A 64 -8.48 -16.20 -6.88
C SER A 64 -9.02 -14.86 -6.42
N TYR A 65 -10.33 -14.72 -6.18
CA TYR A 65 -10.90 -13.44 -5.78
C TYR A 65 -12.09 -13.68 -4.85
N PHE A 66 -12.21 -12.87 -3.79
CA PHE A 66 -13.27 -12.98 -2.81
C PHE A 66 -13.68 -11.62 -2.27
N GLN A 67 -14.98 -11.34 -2.32
CA GLN A 67 -15.58 -10.15 -1.71
C GLN A 67 -16.07 -10.47 -0.30
N ILE A 68 -15.60 -9.70 0.67
CA ILE A 68 -16.11 -9.79 2.03
C ILE A 68 -17.43 -9.02 2.09
N LYS A 69 -18.54 -9.72 2.33
CA LYS A 69 -19.90 -9.15 2.36
C LYS A 69 -20.19 -8.34 3.63
N LYS A 70 -19.29 -7.40 3.97
CA LYS A 70 -19.46 -6.43 5.04
C LYS A 70 -19.26 -5.03 4.47
N THR A 71 -20.32 -4.23 4.56
CA THR A 71 -20.31 -2.85 4.11
C THR A 71 -19.92 -1.92 5.25
N LEU A 72 -19.15 -0.90 4.91
CA LEU A 72 -18.72 0.20 5.77
C LEU A 72 -19.24 1.50 5.16
N VAL A 73 -19.58 2.47 5.99
CA VAL A 73 -19.88 3.84 5.54
C VAL A 73 -18.96 4.76 6.31
N LEU A 74 -18.30 5.68 5.61
CA LEU A 74 -17.44 6.68 6.24
C LEU A 74 -18.26 7.93 6.62
N ASP A 75 -18.20 8.33 7.88
CA ASP A 75 -18.76 9.58 8.39
C ASP A 75 -17.80 10.76 8.13
N TYR A 76 -18.25 11.98 8.38
CA TYR A 76 -17.53 13.22 8.04
C TYR A 76 -16.13 13.38 8.68
N ARG A 77 -15.85 12.68 9.78
CA ARG A 77 -14.52 12.69 10.45
C ARG A 77 -13.65 11.50 10.07
N GLU A 78 -14.22 10.55 9.36
CA GLU A 78 -13.56 9.31 8.98
C GLU A 78 -12.99 9.53 7.58
N ARG A 79 -11.66 9.45 7.46
CA ARG A 79 -10.94 9.83 6.24
C ARG A 79 -10.42 8.64 5.44
N GLY A 80 -10.62 7.44 5.96
CA GLY A 80 -10.02 6.27 5.37
C GLY A 80 -10.25 5.00 6.15
N LEU A 81 -9.63 3.94 5.65
CA LEU A 81 -9.66 2.60 6.23
C LEU A 81 -8.23 2.13 6.49
N LYS A 82 -8.04 1.43 7.60
CA LYS A 82 -6.90 0.53 7.79
C LYS A 82 -7.40 -0.89 7.67
N VAL A 83 -6.69 -1.68 6.89
CA VAL A 83 -6.91 -3.12 6.77
C VAL A 83 -5.66 -3.81 7.27
N GLU A 84 -5.81 -4.57 8.33
CA GLU A 84 -4.76 -5.41 8.88
C GLU A 84 -5.10 -6.85 8.60
N ALA A 85 -4.13 -7.66 8.18
CA ALA A 85 -4.36 -9.06 7.90
C ALA A 85 -3.24 -9.91 8.50
N ASN A 86 -3.58 -11.13 8.87
CA ASN A 86 -2.65 -12.19 9.20
C ASN A 86 -3.03 -13.40 8.38
N ALA A 87 -2.24 -13.67 7.35
CA ALA A 87 -2.64 -14.58 6.29
C ALA A 87 -1.49 -15.47 5.85
N THR A 88 -1.83 -16.62 5.31
CA THR A 88 -0.88 -17.56 4.69
C THR A 88 -1.21 -17.71 3.21
N THR A 89 -0.25 -17.36 2.35
CA THR A 89 -0.38 -17.58 0.91
C THR A 89 -0.31 -19.07 0.60
N THR A 90 -1.26 -19.56 -0.20
CA THR A 90 -1.39 -20.98 -0.59
C THR A 90 -0.98 -21.22 -2.05
N GLY A 91 -0.61 -20.16 -2.76
CA GLY A 91 -0.22 -20.18 -4.17
C GLY A 91 1.29 -20.24 -4.41
N LEU A 92 1.69 -19.82 -5.62
CA LEU A 92 3.11 -19.72 -6.03
C LEU A 92 3.77 -18.39 -5.64
N TRP A 93 2.99 -17.45 -5.14
CA TRP A 93 3.42 -16.10 -4.79
C TRP A 93 3.27 -15.89 -3.30
N ASP A 94 4.19 -15.12 -2.72
CA ASP A 94 4.22 -14.79 -1.29
C ASP A 94 3.46 -13.47 -1.00
N SER A 95 2.56 -13.07 -1.91
CA SER A 95 1.74 -11.86 -1.80
C SER A 95 0.34 -12.06 -2.35
N TYR A 96 -0.55 -11.17 -1.94
CA TYR A 96 -1.95 -11.08 -2.37
C TYR A 96 -2.41 -9.62 -2.33
N GLU A 97 -3.45 -9.30 -3.10
CA GLU A 97 -3.98 -7.95 -3.20
C GLU A 97 -5.18 -7.78 -2.28
N VAL A 98 -5.25 -6.62 -1.62
CA VAL A 98 -6.42 -6.15 -0.90
C VAL A 98 -6.95 -4.91 -1.60
N HIS A 99 -8.24 -4.93 -1.92
CA HIS A 99 -8.91 -3.82 -2.58
C HIS A 99 -9.90 -3.14 -1.65
N VAL A 100 -10.03 -1.83 -1.81
CA VAL A 100 -11.21 -1.08 -1.36
C VAL A 100 -12.13 -0.91 -2.55
N GLU A 101 -13.37 -1.33 -2.38
CA GLU A 101 -14.42 -1.15 -3.37
C GLU A 101 -15.46 -0.15 -2.87
N GLU A 102 -15.82 0.78 -3.74
CA GLU A 102 -16.83 1.80 -3.53
C GLU A 102 -18.14 1.43 -4.24
N PHE A 103 -19.27 1.66 -3.59
CA PHE A 103 -20.58 1.49 -4.20
C PHE A 103 -21.00 2.75 -4.94
N ASP A 104 -21.24 2.62 -6.24
CA ASP A 104 -21.77 3.67 -7.10
C ASP A 104 -23.30 3.56 -7.12
N GLU A 105 -24.00 4.60 -6.64
CA GLU A 105 -25.46 4.61 -6.57
C GLU A 105 -26.13 4.81 -7.95
N ASP A 106 -25.43 5.37 -8.93
CA ASP A 106 -25.94 5.60 -10.28
C ASP A 106 -26.00 4.30 -11.09
N THR A 107 -24.96 3.47 -10.97
CA THR A 107 -24.88 2.16 -11.65
C THR A 107 -25.43 1.01 -10.80
N GLY A 108 -25.46 1.17 -9.48
CA GLY A 108 -25.85 0.13 -8.53
C GLY A 108 -24.81 -0.99 -8.40
N ASP A 109 -23.55 -0.71 -8.74
CA ASP A 109 -22.45 -1.69 -8.73
C ASP A 109 -21.27 -1.21 -7.85
N TRP A 110 -20.31 -2.09 -7.66
CA TRP A 110 -19.11 -1.85 -6.87
C TRP A 110 -17.87 -1.74 -7.75
N PHE A 111 -17.03 -0.76 -7.49
CA PHE A 111 -15.79 -0.54 -8.24
C PHE A 111 -14.59 -0.47 -7.31
N VAL A 112 -13.49 -1.10 -7.72
CA VAL A 112 -12.21 -0.97 -7.02
C VAL A 112 -11.71 0.46 -7.18
N VAL A 113 -11.56 1.17 -6.07
CA VAL A 113 -11.05 2.54 -6.02
C VAL A 113 -9.58 2.61 -5.57
N ASP A 114 -9.11 1.58 -4.86
CA ASP A 114 -7.73 1.48 -4.42
C ASP A 114 -7.32 0.00 -4.18
N THR A 115 -6.03 -0.29 -4.33
CA THR A 115 -5.43 -1.62 -4.24
C THR A 115 -4.08 -1.55 -3.53
N VAL A 116 -3.84 -2.45 -2.58
CA VAL A 116 -2.54 -2.62 -1.91
C VAL A 116 -2.15 -4.09 -1.89
N ASP A 117 -0.90 -4.38 -2.28
CA ASP A 117 -0.28 -5.69 -2.10
C ASP A 117 0.11 -5.91 -0.63
N LEU A 118 -0.33 -7.03 -0.05
CA LEU A 118 0.10 -7.52 1.25
C LEU A 118 0.95 -8.77 1.09
N SER A 119 1.91 -8.95 1.99
CA SER A 119 2.78 -10.13 2.01
C SER A 119 2.23 -11.24 2.90
N ASP A 120 2.73 -12.46 2.71
CA ASP A 120 2.56 -13.58 3.64
C ASP A 120 2.90 -13.18 5.10
N GLY A 121 2.09 -13.64 6.05
CA GLY A 121 2.18 -13.28 7.46
C GLY A 121 1.29 -12.10 7.85
N ARG A 122 1.74 -11.31 8.83
CA ARG A 122 1.00 -10.15 9.35
C ARG A 122 1.44 -8.88 8.66
N ASP A 123 0.51 -8.22 7.99
CA ASP A 123 0.75 -6.99 7.22
C ASP A 123 -0.43 -6.02 7.35
N THR A 124 -0.26 -4.77 6.90
CA THR A 124 -1.26 -3.70 7.04
C THR A 124 -1.26 -2.77 5.84
N ALA A 125 -2.45 -2.53 5.30
CA ALA A 125 -2.75 -1.52 4.29
C ALA A 125 -3.47 -0.32 4.91
N TYR A 126 -3.18 0.86 4.38
CA TYR A 126 -3.86 2.12 4.73
C TYR A 126 -4.43 2.72 3.45
N PHE A 127 -5.73 2.96 3.45
CA PHE A 127 -6.49 3.57 2.37
C PHE A 127 -6.98 4.93 2.87
N ALA A 128 -6.32 6.01 2.45
CA ALA A 128 -6.62 7.37 2.89
C ALA A 128 -7.39 8.14 1.81
N ASP A 129 -7.90 9.31 2.17
CA ASP A 129 -8.59 10.24 1.27
C ASP A 129 -9.82 9.64 0.57
N LEU A 130 -10.50 8.69 1.23
CA LEU A 130 -11.75 8.10 0.74
C LEU A 130 -12.92 9.07 0.89
N GLU A 131 -13.89 8.97 -0.03
CA GLU A 131 -15.08 9.80 0.00
C GLU A 131 -15.97 9.50 1.22
N GLN A 132 -16.65 10.54 1.70
CA GLN A 132 -17.51 10.47 2.87
C GLN A 132 -18.96 10.26 2.46
N ALA A 133 -19.75 9.69 3.36
CA ALA A 133 -21.14 9.28 3.12
C ALA A 133 -21.32 8.24 1.99
N THR A 134 -20.22 7.62 1.53
CA THR A 134 -20.21 6.54 0.54
C THR A 134 -20.04 5.18 1.21
N LYS A 135 -20.53 4.12 0.56
CA LYS A 135 -20.41 2.73 1.02
C LYS A 135 -19.15 2.10 0.47
N TYR A 136 -18.39 1.45 1.35
CA TYR A 136 -17.19 0.70 1.01
C TYR A 136 -17.30 -0.77 1.42
N ARG A 137 -16.54 -1.63 0.75
CA ARG A 137 -16.27 -3.00 1.18
C ARG A 137 -14.83 -3.40 0.83
N ILE A 138 -14.38 -4.50 1.42
CA ILE A 138 -13.06 -5.07 1.15
C ILE A 138 -13.21 -6.31 0.29
N SER A 139 -12.33 -6.44 -0.70
CA SER A 139 -12.11 -7.69 -1.42
C SER A 139 -10.64 -8.07 -1.39
N ILE A 140 -10.38 -9.35 -1.60
CA ILE A 140 -9.06 -9.96 -1.55
C ILE A 140 -8.86 -10.75 -2.85
N GLU A 141 -7.75 -10.50 -3.54
CA GLU A 141 -7.33 -11.23 -4.73
C GLU A 141 -6.02 -11.96 -4.48
N GLY A 142 -5.95 -13.24 -4.85
CA GLY A 142 -4.81 -14.12 -4.65
C GLY A 142 -5.20 -15.52 -4.18
N SER A 143 -4.19 -16.36 -3.96
CA SER A 143 -4.35 -17.66 -3.31
C SER A 143 -3.85 -17.53 -1.87
N VAL A 144 -4.77 -17.29 -0.94
CA VAL A 144 -4.44 -16.89 0.44
C VAL A 144 -5.57 -17.24 1.40
N GLU A 145 -5.24 -17.63 2.62
CA GLU A 145 -6.20 -17.87 3.70
C GLU A 145 -5.75 -17.18 5.00
N GLY A 146 -6.69 -16.78 5.85
CA GLY A 146 -6.34 -16.10 7.10
C GLY A 146 -7.47 -15.29 7.71
N THR A 147 -7.11 -14.30 8.49
CA THR A 147 -8.04 -13.37 9.14
C THR A 147 -7.68 -11.94 8.79
N VAL A 148 -8.70 -11.14 8.49
CA VAL A 148 -8.58 -9.69 8.28
C VAL A 148 -9.31 -8.93 9.37
N TRP A 149 -8.78 -7.77 9.75
CA TRP A 149 -9.36 -6.79 10.65
C TRP A 149 -9.43 -5.45 9.94
N VAL A 150 -10.59 -4.80 10.01
CA VAL A 150 -10.81 -3.51 9.37
C VAL A 150 -11.13 -2.45 10.41
N TYR A 151 -10.48 -1.30 10.25
CA TYR A 151 -10.59 -0.15 11.11
C TYR A 151 -10.93 1.07 10.25
N LYS A 152 -11.65 2.02 10.82
CA LYS A 152 -11.78 3.36 10.26
C LYS A 152 -10.70 4.27 10.82
N LEU A 153 -10.19 5.16 9.99
CA LEU A 153 -9.21 6.16 10.36
C LEU A 153 -9.92 7.49 10.59
N VAL A 154 -9.79 8.05 11.79
CA VAL A 154 -10.53 9.24 12.23
C VAL A 154 -9.57 10.35 12.65
N ASP A 155 -9.80 11.54 12.12
CA ASP A 155 -9.11 12.79 12.48
C ASP A 155 -9.45 13.28 13.89
#